data_AF-A0A7V9NGF8-F1
#
_entry.id   AF-A0A7V9NGF8-F1
#
_cell.length_a   1.000
_cell.length_b   1.000
_cell.length_c   1.000
_cell.angle_alpha   90.00
_cell.angle_beta   90.00
_cell.angle_gamma   90.00
#
_symmetry.space_group_name_H-M   'P 1'
#
loop_
_entity.id
_entity.type
_entity.pdbx_description
1 polymer ?
#
loop_
_entity_poly.entity_id
_entity_poly.type
_entity_poly.pdbx_seq_one_letter_code
_entity_poly.pdbx_strand_id
1 'polypeptide(L)' 'MSALAAGPPDPDLERAYAACERLARTHYENFPVASFLLPKRMRPGIAAIYAFARCAD' A
#
# COMPACT_ATOMS: atom_id res chain seq x y z
N MET A 1 3.47 27.76 0.32
CA MET A 1 4.16 27.25 1.52
C MET A 1 4.41 25.76 1.31
N SER A 2 5.67 25.42 1.03
CA SER A 2 6.30 24.09 0.90
C SER A 2 5.52 22.95 0.25
N ALA A 3 5.74 22.74 -1.05
CA ALA A 3 5.66 21.40 -1.61
C ALA A 3 6.79 20.58 -0.94
N LEU A 4 6.42 19.61 -0.11
CA LEU A 4 7.31 18.52 0.28
C LEU A 4 7.68 17.81 -1.02
N ALA A 5 8.79 18.24 -1.63
CA ALA A 5 9.54 17.42 -2.54
C ALA A 5 10.02 16.24 -1.70
N ALA A 6 9.19 15.20 -1.61
CA ALA A 6 9.66 13.88 -1.24
C ALA A 6 10.83 13.63 -2.18
N GLY A 7 12.02 13.44 -1.60
CA GLY A 7 13.16 12.96 -2.36
C GLY A 7 12.79 11.69 -3.12
N PRO A 8 13.65 11.22 -4.05
CA PRO A 8 13.41 9.96 -4.72
C PRO A 8 13.01 8.91 -3.67
N PRO A 9 11.88 8.21 -3.87
CA PRO A 9 11.32 7.33 -2.85
C PRO A 9 12.40 6.35 -2.42
N ASP A 10 12.54 6.20 -1.10
CA ASP A 10 13.53 5.30 -0.52
C ASP A 10 13.28 3.89 -1.10
N PRO A 11 14.28 3.27 -1.76
CA PRO A 11 14.10 1.95 -2.37
C PRO A 11 13.69 0.88 -1.35
N ASP A 12 14.05 1.04 -0.07
CA ASP A 12 13.58 0.14 1.00
C ASP A 12 12.11 0.38 1.33
N LEU A 13 11.65 1.62 1.30
CA LEU A 13 10.24 1.96 1.49
C LEU A 13 9.38 1.42 0.35
N GLU A 14 9.84 1.53 -0.90
CA GLU A 14 9.15 0.94 -2.05
C GLU A 14 9.07 -0.59 -1.95
N ARG A 15 10.17 -1.24 -1.54
CA ARG A 15 10.20 -2.69 -1.30
C ARG A 15 9.23 -3.12 -0.20
N ALA A 16 9.15 -2.35 0.88
CA ALA A 16 8.23 -2.60 1.99
C ALA A 16 6.76 -2.49 1.55
N TYR A 17 6.41 -1.44 0.81
CA TYR A 17 5.07 -1.30 0.24
C TYR A 17 4.73 -2.43 -0.73
N ALA A 18 5.67 -2.80 -1.61
CA ALA A 18 5.46 -3.91 -2.53
C ALA A 18 5.25 -5.25 -1.81
N ALA A 19 5.91 -5.46 -0.66
CA ALA A 19 5.70 -6.65 0.18
C ALA A 19 4.30 -6.65 0.80
N CYS A 20 3.86 -5.50 1.33
CA CYS A 20 2.51 -5.34 1.87
C CYS A 20 1.44 -5.53 0.79
N GLU A 21 1.65 -5.00 -0.42
CA GLU A 21 0.75 -5.21 -1.55
C GLU A 21 0.66 -6.68 -1.98
N ARG A 22 1.78 -7.42 -2.00
CA ARG A 22 1.75 -8.85 -2.28
C ARG A 22 0.93 -9.62 -1.25
N LEU A 23 1.15 -9.34 0.03
CA LEU A 23 0.43 -9.98 1.14
C LEU A 23 -1.07 -9.65 1.10
N ALA A 24 -1.41 -8.39 0.82
CA ALA A 24 -2.78 -7.96 0.63
C ALA A 24 -3.44 -8.68 -0.57
N ARG A 25 -2.72 -8.89 -1.67
CA ARG A 25 -3.24 -9.54 -2.89
C ARG A 25 -3.44 -11.05 -2.76
N THR A 26 -2.59 -11.76 -2.01
CA THR A 26 -2.75 -13.22 -1.81
C THR A 26 -3.96 -13.59 -0.97
N HIS A 27 -4.47 -12.67 -0.14
CA HIS A 27 -5.61 -12.92 0.74
C HIS A 27 -6.93 -12.27 0.30
N TYR A 28 -6.95 -11.58 -0.86
CA TYR A 28 -8.14 -10.88 -1.36
C TYR A 28 -8.35 -11.08 -2.87
N GLU A 29 -9.33 -11.89 -3.26
CA GLU A 29 -9.85 -11.92 -4.64
C GLU A 29 -10.68 -10.65 -4.97
N ASN A 30 -11.28 -9.99 -3.97
CA ASN A 30 -12.25 -8.88 -4.18
C ASN A 30 -11.68 -7.46 -4.04
N PHE A 31 -10.42 -7.31 -3.62
CA PHE A 31 -9.83 -5.98 -3.39
C PHE A 31 -9.59 -5.12 -4.64
N PRO A 32 -9.49 -5.66 -5.87
CA PRO A 32 -9.45 -4.80 -7.05
C PRO A 32 -10.71 -3.95 -7.21
N VAL A 33 -11.88 -4.40 -6.71
CA VAL A 33 -13.15 -3.70 -6.90
C VAL A 33 -13.26 -2.49 -5.96
N ALA A 34 -12.99 -2.66 -4.67
CA ALA A 34 -13.03 -1.57 -3.69
C ALA A 34 -11.86 -0.58 -3.86
N SER A 35 -10.67 -1.07 -4.24
CA SER A 35 -9.50 -0.22 -4.48
C SER A 35 -9.51 0.49 -5.83
N PHE A 36 -10.38 0.08 -6.76
CA PHE A 36 -10.59 0.82 -8.00
C PHE A 36 -11.19 2.20 -7.73
N LEU A 37 -12.07 2.30 -6.72
CA LEU A 37 -12.65 3.57 -6.28
C LEU A 37 -11.61 4.49 -5.60
N LEU A 38 -10.51 3.93 -5.10
CA LEU A 38 -9.46 4.68 -4.42
C LEU A 38 -8.41 5.22 -5.41
N PRO A 39 -7.94 6.48 -5.24
CA PRO A 39 -6.85 7.05 -6.02
C PRO A 39 -5.60 6.17 -5.95
N LYS A 40 -4.94 5.93 -7.10
CA LYS A 40 -3.75 5.06 -7.21
C LYS A 40 -2.67 5.34 -6.15
N ARG A 41 -2.46 6.61 -5.79
CA ARG A 41 -1.47 7.04 -4.78
C ARG A 41 -1.74 6.54 -3.35
N MET A 42 -2.98 6.18 -3.02
CA MET A 42 -3.38 5.77 -1.66
C MET A 42 -3.31 4.25 -1.46
N ARG A 43 -3.24 3.49 -2.54
CA ARG A 43 -3.26 2.01 -2.52
C ARG A 43 -2.10 1.40 -1.72
N PRO A 44 -0.85 1.92 -1.80
CA PRO A 44 0.25 1.37 -1.01
C PRO A 44 0.04 1.53 0.51
N GLY A 45 -0.47 2.70 0.95
CA GLY A 45 -0.74 2.96 2.37
C GLY A 45 -1.84 2.07 2.93
N ILE A 46 -2.91 1.88 2.16
CA ILE A 46 -4.01 0.99 2.53
C ILE A 46 -3.50 -0.47 2.61
N ALA A 47 -2.68 -0.90 1.65
CA ALA A 47 -2.09 -2.24 1.67
C ALA A 47 -1.20 -2.48 2.90
N ALA A 48 -0.44 -1.47 3.33
CA ALA A 48 0.38 -1.55 4.54
C ALA A 48 -0.47 -1.67 5.82
N ILE A 49 -1.53 -0.87 5.97
CA ILE A 49 -2.45 -0.95 7.11
C ILE A 49 -3.13 -2.32 7.16
N TYR A 50 -3.57 -2.82 6.00
CA TYR A 50 -4.19 -4.13 5.90
C TYR A 50 -3.21 -5.26 6.28
N ALA A 51 -1.99 -5.22 5.75
CA ALA A 51 -0.97 -6.22 6.06
C ALA A 51 -0.67 -6.26 7.57
N PHE A 52 -0.60 -5.10 8.22
CA PHE A 52 -0.46 -5.01 9.67
C PHE A 52 -1.65 -5.66 10.40
N ALA A 53 -2.88 -5.31 10.04
CA ALA A 53 -4.08 -5.88 10.66
C ALA A 53 -4.12 -7.41 10.50
N ARG A 54 -3.73 -7.94 9.34
CA ARG A 54 -3.70 -9.38 9.08
C ARG A 54 -2.63 -10.12 9.88
N CYS A 55 -1.49 -9.49 10.15
CA CYS A 55 -0.47 -10.06 11.04
C CYS A 55 -0.90 -10.11 12.51
N ALA A 56 -1.86 -9.28 12.91
CA ALA A 56 -2.40 -9.23 14.27
C ALA A 56 -3.61 -10.17 14.49
N ASP A 57 -4.21 -10.66 13.40
CA ASP A 57 -5.30 -11.64 13.37
C ASP A 57 -4.75 -13.08 13.36
#